data_AF-A0A853LVR0-F1
#
_entry.id   AF-A0A853LVR0-F1
#
_cell.length_a   1.000
_cell.length_b   1.000
_cell.length_c   1.000
_cell.angle_alpha   90.00
_cell.angle_beta   90.00
_cell.angle_gamma   90.00
#
_symmetry.space_group_name_H-M   'P 1'
#
loop_
_entity.id
_entity.type
_entity.pdbx_description
1 polymer ?
#
loop_
_entity_poly.entity_id
_entity_poly.type
_entity_poly.pdbx_seq_one_letter_code
_entity_poly.pdbx_strand_id
1 'polypeptide(L)'
;MDRTNLDRVPKSDRTTIHRLWRAVLLGSALLLAAACYCWPALVIAIGIILLSLVCARIPGRDRDRYIPNLYARDTRVYDDEYREFIRRTLSDLRRGRIGGHTLLWEASRLPEPGAENSEELLLDLGVWIGWSTRLIFDACHRTVYGFDTFSGLVEDWRLEDQIVKRGTFSLSEPLAQRFIRDTGVTLDHDGVPDALGRDVKFIQGSTYDTLAPFLAERPTAPIRLFHMDLDTYESCLHALETCKDNFIVGSILVFDEYLVTNGEMRAFYDFQHRYELEWEYRAWGLEMIEMNVEMVTSRWKRWLYSIAAMLLHLFLGDGRYLWAFFREPFWRFWWNAPREDIFFMLGAAGSRKSVSIEITGLGKLAPLR
;
A
#
# COMPACT_ATOMS: atom_id res chain seq x y z
N MET A 1 31.60 -10.71 -5.99
CA MET A 1 30.91 -9.60 -5.30
C MET A 1 29.79 -10.26 -4.50
N ASP A 2 29.83 -10.07 -3.18
CA ASP A 2 29.31 -11.00 -2.18
C ASP A 2 27.78 -11.09 -2.16
N ARG A 3 27.25 -12.32 -2.09
CA ARG A 3 25.83 -12.71 -2.26
C ARG A 3 24.92 -12.33 -1.06
N THR A 4 25.33 -11.39 -0.22
CA THR A 4 24.77 -11.28 1.14
C THR A 4 24.26 -9.88 1.43
N ASN A 5 22.96 -9.67 1.23
CA ASN A 5 22.19 -8.72 2.07
C ASN A 5 20.70 -9.07 2.14
N LEU A 6 20.16 -9.69 1.08
CA LEU A 6 18.77 -10.16 1.05
C LEU A 6 18.51 -11.38 1.95
N ASP A 7 19.48 -12.30 1.99
CA ASP A 7 19.42 -13.51 2.83
C ASP A 7 19.67 -13.24 4.33
N ARG A 8 20.10 -12.02 4.69
CA ARG A 8 20.29 -11.63 6.10
C ARG A 8 19.01 -11.17 6.79
N VAL A 9 17.96 -10.88 6.04
CA VAL A 9 16.62 -10.68 6.60
C VAL A 9 15.87 -12.00 6.45
N PRO A 10 15.68 -12.77 7.53
CA PRO A 10 14.87 -13.98 7.46
C PRO A 10 13.52 -13.64 6.81
N LYS A 11 12.98 -14.48 5.91
CA LYS A 11 11.61 -14.34 5.39
C LYS A 11 10.58 -14.15 6.52
N SER A 12 10.91 -14.63 7.72
CA SER A 12 10.12 -14.41 8.93
C SER A 12 10.04 -12.93 9.35
N ASP A 13 11.12 -12.15 9.26
CA ASP A 13 11.17 -10.77 9.78
C ASP A 13 10.34 -9.77 8.96
N ARG A 14 10.03 -10.03 7.70
CA ARG A 14 9.23 -9.11 6.86
C ARG A 14 7.77 -8.94 7.27
N THR A 15 7.34 -9.66 8.31
CA THR A 15 5.96 -9.66 8.81
C THR A 15 5.93 -9.56 10.34
N THR A 16 6.99 -9.04 10.99
CA THR A 16 7.07 -9.01 12.46
C THR A 16 5.93 -8.23 13.09
N ILE A 17 5.58 -7.07 12.53
CA ILE A 17 4.42 -6.29 12.97
C ILE A 17 3.13 -7.13 12.89
N HIS A 18 2.89 -7.79 11.76
CA HIS A 18 1.74 -8.67 11.58
C HIS A 18 1.74 -9.89 12.53
N ARG A 19 2.91 -10.47 12.83
CA ARG A 19 3.06 -11.57 13.81
C ARG A 19 2.79 -11.10 15.24
N LEU A 20 3.30 -9.93 15.62
CA LEU A 20 3.00 -9.30 16.91
C LEU A 20 1.51 -9.06 17.06
N TRP A 21 0.86 -8.53 16.01
CA TRP A 21 -0.57 -8.30 15.99
C TRP A 21 -1.37 -9.60 16.19
N ARG A 22 -1.01 -10.67 15.48
CA ARG A 22 -1.60 -12.01 15.69
C ARG A 22 -1.39 -12.54 17.10
N ALA A 23 -0.21 -12.34 17.69
CA ALA A 23 0.08 -12.76 19.05
C ALA A 23 -0.77 -12.00 20.08
N VAL A 24 -0.95 -10.68 19.90
CA VAL A 24 -1.83 -9.85 20.73
C VAL A 24 -3.27 -10.36 20.64
N LEU A 25 -3.80 -10.61 19.43
CA LEU A 25 -5.15 -11.16 19.24
C LEU A 25 -5.34 -12.51 19.93
N LEU A 26 -4.37 -13.42 19.79
CA LEU A 26 -4.37 -14.72 20.46
C LEU A 26 -4.36 -14.55 21.99
N GLY A 27 -3.51 -13.66 22.52
CA GLY A 27 -3.46 -13.35 23.94
C GLY A 27 -4.79 -12.81 24.47
N SER A 28 -5.39 -11.85 23.77
CA SER A 28 -6.71 -11.31 24.11
C SER A 28 -7.80 -12.38 24.07
N ALA A 29 -7.79 -13.27 23.08
CA ALA A 29 -8.74 -14.38 22.98
C ALA A 29 -8.59 -15.36 24.14
N LEU A 30 -7.35 -15.69 24.55
CA LEU A 30 -7.11 -16.57 25.70
C LEU A 30 -7.54 -15.93 27.02
N LEU A 31 -7.29 -14.63 27.22
CA LEU A 31 -7.77 -13.89 28.39
C LEU A 31 -9.29 -13.85 28.45
N LEU A 32 -9.95 -13.62 27.31
CA LEU A 32 -11.40 -13.66 27.21
C LEU A 32 -11.94 -15.07 27.51
N ALA A 33 -11.30 -16.12 26.99
CA ALA A 33 -11.67 -17.50 27.28
C ALA A 33 -11.52 -17.84 28.77
N ALA A 34 -10.46 -17.37 29.43
CA ALA A 34 -10.27 -17.52 30.87
C ALA A 34 -11.34 -16.76 31.66
N ALA A 35 -11.68 -15.54 31.27
CA ALA A 35 -12.77 -14.77 31.88
C ALA A 35 -14.14 -15.46 31.70
N CYS A 36 -14.41 -15.98 30.50
CA CYS A 36 -15.59 -16.79 30.19
C CYS A 36 -15.68 -18.07 31.04
N TYR A 37 -14.55 -18.73 31.30
CA TYR A 37 -14.48 -19.89 32.17
C TYR A 37 -14.81 -19.53 33.62
N CYS A 38 -14.26 -18.44 34.13
CA CYS A 38 -14.54 -17.94 35.48
C CYS A 38 -15.97 -17.41 35.65
N TRP A 39 -16.56 -16.86 34.58
CA TRP A 39 -17.90 -16.28 34.57
C TRP A 39 -18.75 -16.80 33.40
N PRO A 40 -19.43 -17.95 33.55
CA PRO A 40 -20.24 -18.54 32.48
C PRO A 40 -21.35 -17.63 31.93
N ALA A 41 -21.87 -16.70 32.74
CA ALA A 41 -22.82 -15.68 32.29
C ALA A 41 -22.22 -14.76 31.20
N LEU A 42 -20.91 -14.52 31.22
CA LEU A 42 -20.18 -13.77 30.20
C LEU A 42 -20.26 -14.47 28.85
N VAL A 43 -20.17 -15.81 28.82
CA VAL A 43 -20.29 -16.61 27.59
C VAL A 43 -21.66 -16.42 26.97
N ILE A 44 -22.72 -16.46 27.77
CA ILE A 44 -24.10 -16.28 27.29
C ILE A 44 -24.28 -14.86 26.74
N ALA A 45 -23.80 -13.84 27.46
CA ALA A 45 -23.88 -12.45 27.00
C ALA A 45 -23.11 -12.23 25.68
N ILE A 46 -21.88 -12.72 25.58
CA ILE A 46 -21.07 -12.66 24.36
C ILE A 46 -21.74 -13.44 23.22
N GLY A 47 -22.29 -14.62 23.51
CA GLY A 47 -23.02 -15.45 22.56
C GLY A 47 -24.24 -14.74 21.99
N ILE A 48 -25.03 -14.06 22.83
CA ILE A 48 -26.17 -13.25 22.40
C ILE A 48 -25.73 -12.07 21.52
N ILE A 49 -24.63 -11.39 21.88
CA ILE A 49 -24.07 -10.30 21.09
C ILE A 49 -23.57 -10.82 19.73
N LEU A 50 -22.79 -11.90 19.69
CA LEU A 50 -22.31 -12.47 18.43
C LEU A 50 -23.47 -12.99 17.56
N LEU A 51 -24.46 -13.64 18.18
CA LEU A 51 -25.66 -14.10 17.47
C LEU A 51 -26.46 -12.92 16.91
N SER A 52 -26.63 -11.84 17.67
CA SER A 52 -27.30 -10.65 17.18
C SER A 52 -26.50 -9.97 16.07
N LEU A 53 -25.16 -9.93 16.14
CA LEU A 53 -24.30 -9.43 15.07
C LEU A 53 -24.41 -10.23 13.77
N VAL A 54 -24.69 -11.53 13.85
CA VAL A 54 -24.85 -12.41 12.69
C VAL A 54 -26.29 -12.40 12.15
N CYS A 55 -27.28 -12.37 13.04
CA CYS A 55 -28.71 -12.47 12.73
C CYS A 55 -29.37 -11.12 12.42
N ALA A 56 -28.90 -10.01 13.00
CA ALA A 56 -29.38 -8.67 12.67
C ALA A 56 -28.85 -8.28 11.29
N ARG A 57 -29.58 -8.69 10.25
CA ARG A 57 -29.40 -8.24 8.87
C ARG A 57 -30.58 -7.36 8.51
N ILE A 58 -30.30 -6.17 7.99
CA ILE A 58 -31.34 -5.30 7.46
C ILE A 58 -31.57 -5.71 5.99
N PRO A 59 -32.77 -6.20 5.61
CA PRO A 59 -33.02 -6.57 4.22
C PRO A 59 -33.10 -5.32 3.33
N GLY A 60 -32.30 -5.31 2.25
CA GLY A 60 -32.56 -4.51 1.04
C GLY A 60 -32.31 -3.00 1.08
N ARG A 61 -31.99 -2.40 2.24
CA ARG A 61 -31.73 -0.96 2.34
C ARG A 61 -30.22 -0.75 2.49
N ASP A 62 -29.56 -0.32 1.41
CA ASP A 62 -28.18 0.22 1.45
C ASP A 62 -27.04 -0.81 1.35
N ARG A 63 -27.25 -1.91 0.61
CA ARG A 63 -26.15 -2.82 0.22
C ARG A 63 -25.07 -2.04 -0.54
N ASP A 64 -23.81 -2.34 -0.25
CA ASP A 64 -22.62 -1.94 -1.01
C ASP A 64 -22.28 -0.43 -0.98
N ARG A 65 -22.73 0.32 0.04
CA ARG A 65 -22.46 1.77 0.17
C ARG A 65 -21.16 2.13 0.89
N TYR A 66 -20.64 1.22 1.69
CA TYR A 66 -19.51 1.44 2.56
C TYR A 66 -18.63 0.21 2.46
N ILE A 67 -17.33 0.41 2.40
CA ILE A 67 -16.36 -0.68 2.43
C ILE A 67 -15.35 -0.29 3.49
N PRO A 68 -15.29 -0.99 4.62
CA PRO A 68 -14.32 -0.69 5.66
C PRO A 68 -12.92 -0.81 5.07
N ASN A 69 -12.04 0.08 5.48
CA ASN A 69 -10.72 0.38 4.91
C ASN A 69 -10.73 1.08 3.56
N LEU A 70 -11.50 0.65 2.55
CA LEU A 70 -11.48 1.33 1.26
C LEU A 70 -12.08 2.73 1.34
N TYR A 71 -13.24 2.89 1.99
CA TYR A 71 -13.99 4.15 1.99
C TYR A 71 -14.95 4.16 3.19
N ALA A 72 -14.65 4.95 4.23
CA ALA A 72 -15.69 5.30 5.22
C ALA A 72 -16.64 6.40 4.69
N ARG A 73 -16.46 6.83 3.44
CA ARG A 73 -17.41 7.67 2.70
C ARG A 73 -18.46 6.84 1.98
N ASP A 74 -19.67 7.38 1.96
CA ASP A 74 -20.79 6.81 1.20
C ASP A 74 -20.45 6.82 -0.29
N THR A 75 -20.34 5.66 -0.92
CA THR A 75 -19.95 5.56 -2.33
C THR A 75 -20.94 6.27 -3.28
N ARG A 76 -22.15 6.63 -2.83
CA ARG A 76 -23.12 7.41 -3.64
C ARG A 76 -22.65 8.81 -3.99
N VAL A 77 -21.58 9.30 -3.37
CA VAL A 77 -20.94 10.55 -3.79
C VAL A 77 -20.28 10.42 -5.17
N TYR A 78 -20.04 9.18 -5.61
CA TYR A 78 -19.44 8.86 -6.91
C TYR A 78 -20.50 8.44 -7.93
N ASP A 79 -20.14 8.57 -9.21
CA ASP A 79 -20.91 8.09 -10.34
C ASP A 79 -21.09 6.55 -10.31
N ASP A 80 -22.14 6.06 -10.98
CA ASP A 80 -22.51 4.64 -10.91
C ASP A 80 -21.46 3.71 -11.53
N GLU A 81 -20.69 4.17 -12.52
CA GLU A 81 -19.63 3.38 -13.14
C GLU A 81 -18.46 3.16 -12.19
N TYR A 82 -17.99 4.22 -11.51
CA TYR A 82 -16.93 4.10 -10.52
C TYR A 82 -17.37 3.29 -9.30
N ARG A 83 -18.64 3.40 -8.89
CA ARG A 83 -19.20 2.55 -7.82
C ARG A 83 -19.17 1.07 -8.19
N GLU A 84 -19.51 0.74 -9.42
CA GLU A 84 -19.44 -0.63 -9.93
C GLU A 84 -17.98 -1.12 -10.01
N PHE A 85 -17.05 -0.25 -10.40
CA PHE A 85 -15.61 -0.55 -10.39
C PHE A 85 -15.13 -0.94 -8.98
N ILE A 86 -15.39 -0.09 -7.97
CA ILE A 86 -15.06 -0.37 -6.56
C ILE A 86 -15.62 -1.73 -6.11
N ARG A 87 -16.87 -2.01 -6.47
CA ARG A 87 -17.55 -3.27 -6.10
C ARG A 87 -16.85 -4.48 -6.72
N ARG A 88 -16.40 -4.39 -7.98
CA ARG A 88 -15.66 -5.47 -8.66
C ARG A 88 -14.27 -5.66 -8.08
N THR A 89 -13.56 -4.56 -7.79
CA THR A 89 -12.23 -4.59 -7.16
C THR A 89 -12.20 -5.49 -5.93
N LEU A 90 -13.17 -5.38 -5.02
CA LEU A 90 -13.24 -6.25 -3.84
C LEU A 90 -13.39 -7.73 -4.16
N SER A 91 -14.20 -8.06 -5.15
CA SER A 91 -14.39 -9.45 -5.59
C SER A 91 -13.09 -10.03 -6.15
N ASP A 92 -12.38 -9.24 -6.94
CA ASP A 92 -11.21 -9.71 -7.69
C ASP A 92 -9.98 -9.80 -6.79
N LEU A 93 -9.77 -8.84 -5.90
CA LEU A 93 -8.64 -8.83 -4.95
C LEU A 93 -8.63 -10.02 -3.98
N ARG A 94 -9.80 -10.61 -3.69
CA ARG A 94 -9.89 -11.83 -2.86
C ARG A 94 -9.05 -12.97 -3.40
N ARG A 95 -8.88 -13.06 -4.72
CA ARG A 95 -8.13 -14.15 -5.38
C ARG A 95 -6.61 -13.91 -5.38
N GLY A 96 -6.19 -12.65 -5.27
CA GLY A 96 -4.77 -12.24 -5.31
C GLY A 96 -4.10 -12.10 -3.95
N ARG A 97 -4.70 -12.57 -2.86
CA ARG A 97 -4.14 -12.34 -1.51
C ARG A 97 -2.77 -13.01 -1.34
N ILE A 98 -1.76 -12.23 -0.95
CA ILE A 98 -0.42 -12.71 -0.59
C ILE A 98 -0.11 -12.52 0.89
N GLY A 99 0.93 -13.22 1.37
CA GLY A 99 1.36 -13.17 2.77
C GLY A 99 2.33 -12.03 3.11
N GLY A 100 2.96 -11.41 2.11
CA GLY A 100 4.00 -10.40 2.28
C GLY A 100 3.69 -9.07 1.60
N HIS A 101 4.74 -8.30 1.34
CA HIS A 101 4.69 -6.98 0.69
C HIS A 101 4.50 -7.11 -0.82
N THR A 102 3.53 -6.38 -1.38
CA THR A 102 3.14 -6.50 -2.79
C THR A 102 4.26 -6.08 -3.73
N LEU A 103 4.90 -4.92 -3.48
CA LEU A 103 6.02 -4.45 -4.30
C LEU A 103 7.18 -5.45 -4.35
N LEU A 104 7.58 -6.01 -3.20
CA LEU A 104 8.67 -6.99 -3.15
C LEU A 104 8.27 -8.32 -3.77
N TRP A 105 6.99 -8.69 -3.68
CA TRP A 105 6.44 -9.87 -4.33
C TRP A 105 6.56 -9.76 -5.86
N GLU A 106 6.20 -8.62 -6.44
CA GLU A 106 6.32 -8.38 -7.88
C GLU A 106 7.79 -8.22 -8.31
N ALA A 107 8.57 -7.41 -7.59
CA ALA A 107 9.99 -7.20 -7.91
C ALA A 107 10.78 -8.52 -7.93
N SER A 108 10.56 -9.41 -6.95
CA SER A 108 11.23 -10.72 -6.89
C SER A 108 10.82 -11.72 -7.99
N ARG A 109 9.81 -11.39 -8.79
CA ARG A 109 9.31 -12.21 -9.92
C ARG A 109 9.68 -11.66 -11.28
N LEU A 110 10.33 -10.51 -11.31
CA LEU A 110 10.87 -9.99 -12.57
C LEU A 110 11.92 -10.96 -13.10
N PRO A 111 12.01 -11.11 -14.44
CA PRO A 111 13.08 -11.89 -15.06
C PRO A 111 14.46 -11.39 -14.59
N GLU A 112 15.43 -12.32 -14.54
CA GLU A 112 16.81 -11.95 -14.24
C GLU A 112 17.34 -10.90 -15.23
N PRO A 113 18.27 -10.02 -14.81
CA PRO A 113 18.85 -9.02 -15.70
C PRO A 113 19.50 -9.67 -16.93
N GLY A 114 19.15 -9.19 -18.12
CA GLY A 114 19.60 -9.71 -19.40
C GLY A 114 19.59 -8.64 -20.49
N ALA A 115 20.15 -8.95 -21.66
CA ALA A 115 20.21 -8.00 -22.77
C ALA A 115 18.82 -7.60 -23.27
N GLU A 116 17.83 -8.50 -23.20
CA GLU A 116 16.45 -8.19 -23.58
C GLU A 116 15.73 -7.19 -22.65
N ASN A 117 16.19 -7.00 -21.41
CA ASN A 117 15.52 -6.17 -20.40
C ASN A 117 16.40 -5.06 -19.82
N SER A 118 17.56 -4.78 -20.45
CA SER A 118 18.51 -3.76 -19.97
C SER A 118 17.95 -2.35 -20.01
N GLU A 119 17.06 -2.07 -20.96
CA GLU A 119 16.43 -0.76 -21.17
C GLU A 119 15.11 -0.60 -20.42
N GLU A 120 14.61 -1.66 -19.79
CA GLU A 120 13.34 -1.60 -19.05
C GLU A 120 13.50 -0.85 -17.73
N LEU A 121 12.59 0.10 -17.48
CA LEU A 121 12.59 0.98 -16.32
C LEU A 121 11.83 0.38 -15.14
N LEU A 122 12.42 0.50 -13.96
CA LEU A 122 11.76 0.26 -12.67
C LEU A 122 11.66 1.60 -11.94
N LEU A 123 10.44 2.12 -11.80
CA LEU A 123 10.16 3.42 -11.21
C LEU A 123 9.54 3.24 -9.82
N ASP A 124 10.02 4.02 -8.87
CA ASP A 124 9.51 4.09 -7.48
C ASP A 124 9.16 5.54 -7.16
N LEU A 125 7.86 5.85 -7.05
CA LEU A 125 7.35 7.22 -6.94
C LEU A 125 6.83 7.49 -5.54
N GLY A 126 7.48 8.40 -4.82
CA GLY A 126 7.28 8.58 -3.38
C GLY A 126 8.10 7.54 -2.61
N VAL A 127 9.28 7.91 -2.15
CA VAL A 127 10.27 6.97 -1.60
C VAL A 127 10.65 7.28 -0.16
N TRP A 128 10.38 8.50 0.31
CA TRP A 128 10.75 9.01 1.61
C TRP A 128 12.26 8.82 1.90
N ILE A 129 12.63 7.90 2.79
CA ILE A 129 14.04 7.59 3.12
C ILE A 129 14.70 6.62 2.12
N GLY A 130 13.96 6.17 1.10
CA GLY A 130 14.43 5.41 -0.05
C GLY A 130 14.55 3.90 0.15
N TRP A 131 14.00 3.32 1.23
CA TRP A 131 14.13 1.88 1.48
C TRP A 131 13.31 1.04 0.50
N SER A 132 12.13 1.50 0.07
CA SER A 132 11.37 0.89 -1.03
C SER A 132 12.27 0.66 -2.25
N THR A 133 12.93 1.72 -2.72
CA THR A 133 13.81 1.73 -3.90
C THR A 133 14.95 0.74 -3.76
N ARG A 134 15.62 0.77 -2.59
CA ARG A 134 16.73 -0.15 -2.29
C ARG A 134 16.28 -1.60 -2.19
N LEU A 135 15.09 -1.85 -1.65
CA LEU A 135 14.53 -3.18 -1.51
C LEU A 135 14.03 -3.76 -2.84
N ILE A 136 13.53 -2.91 -3.76
CA ILE A 136 13.26 -3.31 -5.15
C ILE A 136 14.57 -3.78 -5.79
N PHE A 137 15.63 -2.96 -5.73
CA PHE A 137 16.94 -3.33 -6.30
C PHE A 137 17.45 -4.64 -5.70
N ASP A 138 17.37 -4.78 -4.38
CA ASP A 138 17.77 -6.01 -3.72
C ASP A 138 16.99 -7.17 -4.35
N ALA A 139 15.66 -7.07 -4.48
CA ALA A 139 14.80 -8.17 -4.92
C ALA A 139 15.01 -8.64 -6.37
N CYS A 140 15.45 -7.77 -7.28
CA CYS A 140 15.55 -8.08 -8.72
C CYS A 140 16.94 -7.83 -9.34
N HIS A 141 17.84 -7.14 -8.64
CA HIS A 141 19.17 -6.74 -9.12
C HIS A 141 19.17 -5.91 -10.41
N ARG A 142 18.11 -5.15 -10.65
CA ARG A 142 17.98 -4.21 -11.78
C ARG A 142 18.01 -2.77 -11.28
N THR A 143 18.50 -1.85 -12.10
CA THR A 143 18.55 -0.43 -11.75
C THR A 143 17.16 0.10 -11.41
N VAL A 144 17.03 0.80 -10.28
CA VAL A 144 15.75 1.38 -9.83
C VAL A 144 15.87 2.89 -9.70
N TYR A 145 14.87 3.61 -10.20
CA TYR A 145 14.80 5.06 -10.18
C TYR A 145 13.74 5.51 -9.16
N GLY A 146 14.19 6.10 -8.05
CA GLY A 146 13.34 6.60 -6.97
C GLY A 146 13.10 8.11 -7.10
N PHE A 147 11.85 8.54 -7.16
CA PHE A 147 11.46 9.95 -7.31
C PHE A 147 10.83 10.47 -6.03
N ASP A 148 11.36 11.58 -5.50
CA ASP A 148 10.82 12.20 -4.30
C ASP A 148 11.27 13.65 -4.16
N THR A 149 10.46 14.47 -3.50
CA THR A 149 10.84 15.85 -3.18
C THR A 149 11.88 15.91 -2.06
N PHE A 150 11.95 14.86 -1.23
CA PHE A 150 12.64 14.78 0.07
C PHE A 150 12.28 15.88 1.08
N SER A 151 11.28 16.70 0.73
CA SER A 151 10.74 17.82 1.49
C SER A 151 9.27 17.60 1.85
N GLY A 152 8.78 16.38 1.65
CA GLY A 152 7.45 15.93 2.02
C GLY A 152 6.41 16.13 0.93
N LEU A 153 5.15 15.97 1.32
CA LEU A 153 4.00 16.04 0.39
C LEU A 153 3.97 17.36 -0.38
N VAL A 154 3.65 17.29 -1.68
CA VAL A 154 3.48 18.45 -2.55
C VAL A 154 2.14 19.15 -2.28
N GLU A 155 1.15 18.40 -1.82
CA GLU A 155 -0.24 18.83 -1.63
C GLU A 155 -0.79 18.37 -0.28
N ASP A 156 -1.92 18.94 0.14
CA ASP A 156 -2.63 18.48 1.34
C ASP A 156 -3.30 17.13 1.05
N TRP A 157 -2.90 16.10 1.77
CA TRP A 157 -3.48 14.78 1.63
C TRP A 157 -4.70 14.60 2.53
N ARG A 158 -5.85 14.39 1.90
CA ARG A 158 -7.16 14.36 2.57
C ARG A 158 -7.56 12.94 2.95
N LEU A 159 -7.23 12.57 4.18
CA LEU A 159 -7.62 11.32 4.84
C LEU A 159 -9.00 11.44 5.49
N GLU A 160 -10.06 11.42 4.68
CA GLU A 160 -11.46 11.54 5.13
C GLU A 160 -11.77 12.71 6.08
N ASP A 161 -11.57 12.52 7.40
CA ASP A 161 -11.80 13.45 8.51
C ASP A 161 -10.51 14.17 8.96
N GLN A 162 -9.35 13.77 8.40
CA GLN A 162 -8.04 14.32 8.68
C GLN A 162 -7.42 14.90 7.41
N ILE A 163 -6.56 15.89 7.60
CA ILE A 163 -5.77 16.48 6.53
C ILE A 163 -4.31 16.38 6.96
N VAL A 164 -3.55 15.53 6.27
CA VAL A 164 -2.10 15.53 6.37
C VAL A 164 -1.60 16.69 5.53
N LYS A 165 -0.85 17.58 6.15
CA LYS A 165 -0.51 18.87 5.55
C LYS A 165 0.64 18.71 4.56
N ARG A 166 0.62 19.53 3.50
CA ARG A 166 1.76 19.73 2.61
C ARG A 166 3.07 19.89 3.42
N GLY A 167 4.13 19.23 2.96
CA GLY A 167 5.45 19.22 3.62
C GLY A 167 5.58 18.21 4.76
N THR A 168 4.50 17.54 5.17
CA THR A 168 4.60 16.36 6.05
C THR A 168 5.41 15.27 5.35
N PHE A 169 6.13 14.47 6.14
CA PHE A 169 7.08 13.45 5.67
C PHE A 169 8.38 14.04 5.07
N SER A 170 8.66 15.31 5.34
CA SER A 170 9.96 15.89 5.00
C SER A 170 11.10 15.17 5.72
N LEU A 171 12.21 14.94 5.00
CA LEU A 171 13.39 14.35 5.62
C LEU A 171 13.99 15.26 6.70
N SER A 172 13.73 16.57 6.66
CA SER A 172 14.18 17.52 7.69
C SER A 172 13.42 17.38 9.02
N GLU A 173 12.31 16.64 9.08
CA GLU A 173 11.56 16.47 10.31
C GLU A 173 12.36 15.70 11.37
N PRO A 174 12.23 16.05 12.67
CA PRO A 174 12.97 15.37 13.74
C PRO A 174 12.72 13.87 13.81
N LEU A 175 11.50 13.42 13.52
CA LEU A 175 11.15 12.00 13.49
C LEU A 175 11.83 11.29 12.30
N ALA A 176 11.79 11.89 11.11
CA ALA A 176 12.46 11.36 9.93
C ALA A 176 13.97 11.27 10.14
N GLN A 177 14.61 12.32 10.65
CA GLN A 177 16.05 12.33 10.98
C GLN A 177 16.44 11.24 11.98
N ARG A 178 15.60 11.03 13.00
CA ARG A 178 15.82 9.95 13.97
C ARG A 178 15.74 8.58 13.30
N PHE A 179 14.76 8.40 12.42
CA PHE A 179 14.51 7.15 11.71
C PHE A 179 15.61 6.83 10.70
N ILE A 180 16.04 7.81 9.89
CA ILE A 180 17.19 7.72 8.97
C ILE A 180 18.42 7.18 9.70
N ARG A 181 18.79 7.81 10.81
CA ARG A 181 19.94 7.39 11.63
C ARG A 181 19.81 5.96 12.12
N ASP A 182 18.61 5.55 12.56
CA ASP A 182 18.41 4.22 13.13
C ASP A 182 18.35 3.10 12.07
N THR A 183 18.07 3.44 10.81
CA THR A 183 18.12 2.52 9.67
C THR A 183 19.48 2.43 8.98
N GLY A 184 20.41 3.33 9.30
CA GLY A 184 21.74 3.36 8.68
C GLY A 184 21.77 4.04 7.32
N VAL A 185 20.68 4.68 6.91
CA VAL A 185 20.66 5.58 5.75
C VAL A 185 21.47 6.82 6.11
N THR A 186 22.31 7.26 5.19
CA THR A 186 22.98 8.57 5.21
C THR A 186 22.37 9.46 4.15
N LEU A 187 22.43 10.78 4.37
CA LEU A 187 22.05 11.77 3.37
C LEU A 187 23.32 12.39 2.80
N ASP A 188 23.30 12.73 1.52
CA ASP A 188 24.36 13.51 0.90
C ASP A 188 24.23 15.01 1.24
N HIS A 189 25.08 15.82 0.62
CA HIS A 189 25.09 17.27 0.81
C HIS A 189 23.80 17.99 0.38
N ASP A 190 23.03 17.41 -0.53
CA ASP A 190 21.78 17.96 -1.06
C ASP A 190 20.54 17.40 -0.32
N GLY A 191 20.78 16.60 0.72
CA GLY A 191 19.72 15.97 1.53
C GLY A 191 19.09 14.74 0.86
N VAL A 192 19.71 14.20 -0.18
CA VAL A 192 19.23 13.01 -0.90
C VAL A 192 19.75 11.74 -0.20
N PRO A 193 18.91 10.71 -0.02
CA PRO A 193 19.34 9.45 0.58
C PRO A 193 20.43 8.72 -0.22
N ASP A 194 21.45 8.20 0.48
CA ASP A 194 22.56 7.46 -0.14
C ASP A 194 22.09 6.10 -0.72
N ALA A 195 22.60 5.70 -1.87
CA ALA A 195 22.26 4.42 -2.50
C ALA A 195 22.70 3.18 -1.67
N LEU A 196 23.61 3.35 -0.71
CA LEU A 196 24.19 2.31 0.13
C LEU A 196 24.79 1.16 -0.69
N GLY A 197 25.51 1.51 -1.77
CA GLY A 197 26.19 0.58 -2.67
C GLY A 197 25.29 -0.21 -3.63
N ARG A 198 24.01 0.16 -3.73
CA ARG A 198 23.05 -0.43 -4.69
C ARG A 198 23.02 0.38 -5.97
N ASP A 199 22.65 -0.24 -7.08
CA ASP A 199 22.39 0.52 -8.31
C ASP A 199 20.99 1.11 -8.29
N VAL A 200 20.80 2.10 -7.41
CA VAL A 200 19.60 2.92 -7.33
C VAL A 200 19.97 4.36 -7.65
N LYS A 201 19.07 5.06 -8.31
CA LYS A 201 19.20 6.49 -8.63
C LYS A 201 18.04 7.22 -7.98
N PHE A 202 18.35 8.18 -7.11
CA PHE A 202 17.33 9.05 -6.54
C PHE A 202 17.26 10.34 -7.37
N ILE A 203 16.05 10.68 -7.81
CA ILE A 203 15.74 11.89 -8.55
C ILE A 203 15.03 12.83 -7.60
N GLN A 204 15.74 13.86 -7.16
CA GLN A 204 15.20 14.87 -6.26
C GLN A 204 14.30 15.85 -7.03
N GLY A 205 13.08 15.99 -6.56
CA GLY A 205 12.10 16.96 -7.05
C GLY A 205 10.69 16.38 -7.11
N SER A 206 9.74 17.26 -7.37
CA SER A 206 8.35 16.87 -7.57
C SER A 206 8.20 16.01 -8.83
N THR A 207 7.32 15.00 -8.82
CA THR A 207 7.04 14.18 -10.01
C THR A 207 6.46 15.02 -11.17
N TYR A 208 5.84 16.16 -10.84
CA TYR A 208 5.41 17.19 -11.80
C TYR A 208 6.56 17.75 -12.65
N ASP A 209 7.75 17.90 -12.04
CA ASP A 209 8.89 18.54 -12.68
C ASP A 209 9.92 17.52 -13.19
N THR A 210 9.94 16.31 -12.64
CA THR A 210 11.04 15.36 -12.81
C THR A 210 10.73 14.19 -13.75
N LEU A 211 9.49 13.70 -13.81
CA LEU A 211 9.15 12.53 -14.63
C LEU A 211 9.28 12.81 -16.13
N ALA A 212 8.72 13.93 -16.60
CA ALA A 212 8.72 14.23 -18.04
C ALA A 212 10.14 14.41 -18.60
N PRO A 213 11.05 15.19 -17.97
CA PRO A 213 12.45 15.25 -18.41
C PRO A 213 13.16 13.90 -18.35
N PHE A 214 12.92 13.11 -17.30
CA PHE A 214 13.54 11.78 -17.15
C PHE A 214 13.16 10.81 -18.28
N LEU A 215 11.89 10.81 -18.67
CA LEU A 215 11.38 9.98 -19.78
C LEU A 215 11.77 10.53 -21.15
N ALA A 216 11.90 11.85 -21.30
CA ALA A 216 12.35 12.47 -22.56
C ALA A 216 13.76 12.04 -22.96
N GLU A 217 14.63 11.76 -21.99
CA GLU A 217 15.95 11.16 -22.22
C GLU A 217 15.88 9.67 -22.63
N ARG A 218 14.74 9.01 -22.39
CA ARG A 218 14.52 7.56 -22.52
C ARG A 218 13.19 7.25 -23.21
N PRO A 219 12.90 7.83 -24.40
CA PRO A 219 11.55 7.85 -24.96
C PRO A 219 11.04 6.44 -25.34
N THR A 220 11.93 5.50 -25.64
CA THR A 220 11.57 4.13 -26.03
C THR A 220 11.77 3.11 -24.91
N ALA A 221 12.20 3.54 -23.72
CA ALA A 221 12.48 2.66 -22.61
C ALA A 221 11.16 2.19 -21.97
N PRO A 222 10.85 0.88 -21.99
CA PRO A 222 9.59 0.38 -21.47
C PRO A 222 9.58 0.39 -19.92
N ILE A 223 8.47 0.81 -19.30
CA ILE A 223 8.32 0.71 -17.85
C ILE A 223 7.86 -0.70 -17.50
N ARG A 224 8.73 -1.48 -16.85
CA ARG A 224 8.40 -2.85 -16.43
C ARG A 224 7.72 -2.90 -15.06
N LEU A 225 8.19 -2.08 -14.12
CA LEU A 225 7.63 -1.94 -12.79
C LEU A 225 7.40 -0.47 -12.49
N PHE A 226 6.20 -0.16 -12.02
CA PHE A 226 5.78 1.18 -11.67
C PHE A 226 5.17 1.14 -10.27
N HIS A 227 5.93 1.59 -9.27
CA HIS A 227 5.45 1.71 -7.90
C HIS A 227 4.93 3.13 -7.64
N MET A 228 3.67 3.21 -7.23
CA MET A 228 2.91 4.43 -6.98
C MET A 228 2.64 4.55 -5.47
N ASP A 229 3.27 5.53 -4.84
CA ASP A 229 3.12 5.90 -3.43
C ASP A 229 3.10 7.44 -3.31
N LEU A 230 2.19 8.07 -4.08
CA LEU A 230 2.08 9.54 -4.18
C LEU A 230 0.89 10.13 -3.41
N ASP A 231 0.10 9.29 -2.74
CA ASP A 231 -1.02 9.60 -1.85
C ASP A 231 -2.23 10.35 -2.47
N THR A 232 -2.00 11.38 -3.29
CA THR A 232 -3.05 12.27 -3.83
C THR A 232 -3.49 11.85 -5.23
N TYR A 233 -4.77 12.05 -5.52
CA TYR A 233 -5.35 11.73 -6.84
C TYR A 233 -4.61 12.47 -7.96
N GLU A 234 -4.35 13.76 -7.76
CA GLU A 234 -3.72 14.64 -8.74
C GLU A 234 -2.30 14.18 -9.06
N SER A 235 -1.49 13.88 -8.04
CA SER A 235 -0.11 13.39 -8.21
C SER A 235 -0.08 12.02 -8.87
N CYS A 236 -0.98 11.11 -8.48
CA CYS A 236 -1.09 9.79 -9.07
C CYS A 236 -1.50 9.86 -10.55
N LEU A 237 -2.51 10.66 -10.88
CA LEU A 237 -2.98 10.80 -12.26
C LEU A 237 -1.92 11.46 -13.12
N HIS A 238 -1.24 12.50 -12.62
CA HIS A 238 -0.13 13.14 -13.33
C HIS A 238 0.97 12.14 -13.67
N ALA A 239 1.39 11.32 -12.72
CA ALA A 239 2.42 10.31 -12.94
C ALA A 239 2.01 9.26 -13.98
N LEU A 240 0.77 8.74 -13.90
CA LEU A 240 0.23 7.79 -14.89
C LEU A 240 0.17 8.41 -16.30
N GLU A 241 -0.34 9.64 -16.43
CA GLU A 241 -0.44 10.35 -17.70
C GLU A 241 0.93 10.67 -18.30
N THR A 242 1.91 11.01 -17.47
CA THR A 242 3.28 11.32 -17.91
C THR A 242 4.00 10.07 -18.41
N CYS A 243 3.73 8.91 -17.80
CA CYS A 243 4.38 7.64 -18.12
C CYS A 243 3.69 6.83 -19.22
N LYS A 244 2.54 7.30 -19.75
CA LYS A 244 1.63 6.49 -20.56
C LYS A 244 2.27 5.87 -21.81
N ASP A 245 3.17 6.60 -22.47
CA ASP A 245 3.79 6.17 -23.73
C ASP A 245 4.89 5.13 -23.51
N ASN A 246 5.33 4.94 -22.25
CA ASN A 246 6.33 3.96 -21.87
C ASN A 246 5.71 2.67 -21.30
N PHE A 247 4.40 2.62 -21.06
CA PHE A 247 3.72 1.39 -20.64
C PHE A 247 3.62 0.38 -21.79
N ILE A 248 3.85 -0.89 -21.47
CA ILE A 248 3.78 -2.01 -22.39
C ILE A 248 2.83 -3.08 -21.85
N VAL A 249 2.42 -4.02 -22.71
CA VAL A 249 1.81 -5.25 -22.23
C VAL A 249 2.81 -5.98 -21.34
N GLY A 250 2.38 -6.31 -20.13
CA GLY A 250 3.21 -6.86 -19.08
C GLY A 250 3.76 -5.84 -18.09
N SER A 251 3.55 -4.54 -18.27
CA SER A 251 3.89 -3.54 -17.24
C SER A 251 3.12 -3.84 -15.96
N ILE A 252 3.84 -3.91 -14.84
CA ILE A 252 3.28 -4.16 -13.51
C ILE A 252 3.20 -2.83 -12.76
N LEU A 253 1.99 -2.44 -12.38
CA LEU A 253 1.75 -1.25 -11.56
C LEU A 253 1.43 -1.72 -10.14
N VAL A 254 2.14 -1.17 -9.16
CA VAL A 254 1.95 -1.46 -7.73
C VAL A 254 1.56 -0.17 -7.04
N PHE A 255 0.45 -0.20 -6.32
CA PHE A 255 -0.14 0.92 -5.59
C PHE A 255 -0.02 0.63 -4.09
N ASP A 256 0.64 1.47 -3.30
CA ASP A 256 0.88 1.18 -1.87
C ASP A 256 -0.38 1.38 -1.03
N GLU A 257 -1.19 2.39 -1.36
CA GLU A 257 -2.38 2.81 -0.60
C GLU A 257 -3.71 2.68 -1.39
N TYR A 258 -3.75 1.76 -2.36
CA TYR A 258 -4.89 1.53 -3.26
C TYR A 258 -6.25 1.40 -2.56
N LEU A 259 -6.25 0.87 -1.32
CA LEU A 259 -7.45 0.58 -0.53
C LEU A 259 -7.59 1.45 0.72
N VAL A 260 -6.91 2.60 0.79
CA VAL A 260 -7.00 3.53 1.95
C VAL A 260 -7.70 4.81 1.54
N THR A 261 -7.20 5.39 0.46
CA THR A 261 -7.67 6.67 -0.05
C THR A 261 -8.24 6.49 -1.42
N ASN A 262 -9.15 7.40 -1.78
CA ASN A 262 -9.67 7.42 -3.13
C ASN A 262 -8.64 7.91 -4.14
N GLY A 263 -7.43 8.29 -3.74
CA GLY A 263 -6.43 8.92 -4.61
C GLY A 263 -5.99 7.98 -5.72
N GLU A 264 -5.24 6.94 -5.33
CA GLU A 264 -4.64 5.97 -6.24
C GLU A 264 -5.67 5.20 -7.06
N MET A 265 -6.70 4.65 -6.40
CA MET A 265 -7.73 3.87 -7.08
C MET A 265 -8.50 4.71 -8.11
N ARG A 266 -8.85 5.96 -7.75
CA ARG A 266 -9.57 6.84 -8.68
C ARG A 266 -8.69 7.28 -9.83
N ALA A 267 -7.43 7.63 -9.56
CA ALA A 267 -6.48 8.00 -10.60
C ALA A 267 -6.29 6.86 -11.60
N PHE A 268 -6.12 5.63 -11.10
CA PHE A 268 -6.05 4.46 -11.95
C PHE A 268 -7.35 4.24 -12.73
N TYR A 269 -8.52 4.31 -12.08
CA TYR A 269 -9.82 4.15 -12.74
C TYR A 269 -10.01 5.13 -13.89
N ASP A 270 -9.76 6.42 -13.66
CA ASP A 270 -9.93 7.45 -14.70
C ASP A 270 -8.92 7.26 -15.84
N PHE A 271 -7.67 6.86 -15.53
CA PHE A 271 -6.63 6.56 -16.51
C PHE A 271 -6.97 5.34 -17.39
N GLN A 272 -7.26 4.19 -16.77
CA GLN A 272 -7.58 2.96 -17.50
C GLN A 272 -8.85 3.12 -18.34
N HIS A 273 -9.85 3.86 -17.84
CA HIS A 273 -11.09 4.11 -18.55
C HIS A 273 -10.87 5.00 -19.77
N ARG A 274 -10.10 6.09 -19.61
CA ARG A 274 -9.76 7.02 -20.70
C ARG A 274 -9.12 6.31 -21.88
N TYR A 275 -8.16 5.43 -21.59
CA TYR A 275 -7.35 4.75 -22.59
C TYR A 275 -7.85 3.37 -22.96
N GLU A 276 -8.94 2.90 -22.36
CA GLU A 276 -9.52 1.57 -22.59
C GLU A 276 -8.48 0.46 -22.38
N LEU A 277 -7.69 0.57 -21.31
CA LEU A 277 -6.68 -0.42 -20.98
C LEU A 277 -7.34 -1.77 -20.64
N GLU A 278 -6.73 -2.85 -21.09
CA GLU A 278 -7.00 -4.18 -20.57
C GLU A 278 -5.96 -4.48 -19.49
N TRP A 279 -6.43 -4.98 -18.35
CA TRP A 279 -5.58 -5.21 -17.18
C TRP A 279 -6.18 -6.27 -16.26
N GLU A 280 -5.33 -6.82 -15.38
CA GLU A 280 -5.74 -7.78 -14.36
C GLU A 280 -5.11 -7.49 -13.00
N TYR A 281 -5.85 -7.79 -11.91
CA TYR A 281 -5.29 -7.79 -10.56
C TYR A 281 -4.38 -9.00 -10.35
N ARG A 282 -3.20 -8.78 -9.78
CA ARG A 282 -2.20 -9.84 -9.54
C ARG A 282 -2.06 -10.18 -8.08
N ALA A 283 -1.79 -9.20 -7.23
CA ALA A 283 -1.57 -9.42 -5.82
C ALA A 283 -2.17 -8.33 -4.94
N TRP A 284 -2.55 -8.74 -3.72
CA TRP A 284 -2.99 -7.87 -2.64
C TRP A 284 -2.29 -8.28 -1.34
N GLY A 285 -1.58 -7.34 -0.75
CA GLY A 285 -0.59 -7.61 0.31
C GLY A 285 -0.35 -6.40 1.22
N LEU A 286 0.78 -6.46 1.92
CA LEU A 286 1.22 -5.43 2.88
C LEU A 286 1.85 -4.23 2.15
N GLU A 287 1.67 -3.04 2.73
CA GLU A 287 2.26 -1.75 2.29
C GLU A 287 3.73 -1.62 2.71
N MET A 288 4.49 -0.76 2.04
CA MET A 288 5.95 -0.70 2.17
C MET A 288 6.45 -0.04 3.47
N ILE A 289 5.60 0.74 4.14
CA ILE A 289 6.00 1.46 5.36
C ILE A 289 6.49 0.53 6.47
N GLU A 290 5.98 -0.71 6.57
CA GLU A 290 6.44 -1.69 7.56
C GLU A 290 7.91 -2.07 7.34
N MET A 291 8.38 -2.08 6.08
CA MET A 291 9.76 -2.42 5.76
C MET A 291 10.73 -1.37 6.28
N ASN A 292 10.34 -0.09 6.34
CA ASN A 292 11.16 0.95 6.96
C ASN A 292 11.51 0.59 8.42
N VAL A 293 10.55 0.04 9.17
CA VAL A 293 10.78 -0.42 10.56
C VAL A 293 11.72 -1.62 10.59
N GLU A 294 11.54 -2.57 9.67
CA GLU A 294 12.41 -3.75 9.57
C GLU A 294 13.86 -3.40 9.25
N MET A 295 14.10 -2.29 8.54
CA MET A 295 15.46 -1.81 8.23
C MET A 295 16.14 -1.11 9.41
N VAL A 296 15.47 -0.93 10.55
CA VAL A 296 16.12 -0.45 11.78
C VAL A 296 17.20 -1.45 12.21
N THR A 297 18.44 -0.95 12.32
CA THR A 297 19.65 -1.76 12.53
C THR A 297 19.69 -2.41 13.92
N SER A 298 19.27 -1.68 14.95
CA SER A 298 19.23 -2.19 16.33
C SER A 298 17.98 -3.03 16.57
N ARG A 299 18.17 -4.30 16.95
CA ARG A 299 17.06 -5.24 17.26
C ARG A 299 16.10 -4.71 18.33
N TRP A 300 16.64 -4.08 19.38
CA TRP A 300 15.82 -3.51 20.46
C TRP A 300 15.02 -2.32 19.98
N LYS A 301 15.64 -1.40 19.22
CA LYS A 301 14.92 -0.26 18.64
C LYS A 301 13.87 -0.72 17.64
N ARG A 302 14.19 -1.70 16.79
CA ARG A 302 13.23 -2.30 15.85
C ARG A 302 11.99 -2.82 16.56
N TRP A 303 12.17 -3.52 17.69
CA TRP A 303 11.06 -4.00 18.50
C TRP A 303 10.22 -2.83 19.07
N LEU A 304 10.86 -1.77 19.59
CA LEU A 304 10.17 -0.57 20.05
C LEU A 304 9.41 0.15 18.92
N TYR A 305 10.02 0.32 17.75
CA TYR A 305 9.38 0.90 16.57
C TYR A 305 8.21 0.04 16.08
N SER A 306 8.34 -1.29 16.14
CA SER A 306 7.24 -2.21 15.78
C SER A 306 6.05 -2.04 16.72
N ILE A 307 6.30 -1.89 18.02
CA ILE A 307 5.24 -1.62 19.00
C ILE A 307 4.64 -0.23 18.76
N ALA A 308 5.48 0.80 18.55
CA ALA A 308 5.02 2.15 18.29
C ALA A 308 4.19 2.23 17.01
N ALA A 309 4.61 1.58 15.93
CA ALA A 309 3.86 1.47 14.68
C ALA A 309 2.54 0.72 14.88
N MET A 310 2.55 -0.38 15.63
CA MET A 310 1.32 -1.10 15.98
C MET A 310 0.35 -0.21 16.79
N LEU A 311 0.84 0.54 17.77
CA LEU A 311 0.03 1.49 18.56
C LEU A 311 -0.47 2.65 17.69
N LEU A 312 0.39 3.22 16.84
CA LEU A 312 0.00 4.27 15.90
C LEU A 312 -1.09 3.76 14.96
N HIS A 313 -0.93 2.56 14.42
CA HIS A 313 -1.96 1.93 13.61
C HIS A 313 -3.25 1.74 14.40
N LEU A 314 -3.21 1.23 15.63
CA LEU A 314 -4.38 1.01 16.52
C LEU A 314 -5.11 2.28 16.95
N PHE A 315 -4.41 3.41 17.12
CA PHE A 315 -4.99 4.64 17.68
C PHE A 315 -5.19 5.77 16.66
N LEU A 316 -4.38 5.82 15.60
CA LEU A 316 -4.28 6.97 14.68
C LEU A 316 -4.34 6.56 13.19
N GLY A 317 -3.95 5.34 12.82
CA GLY A 317 -4.08 4.83 11.44
C GLY A 317 -5.45 4.21 11.16
N ASP A 318 -5.54 3.34 10.16
CA ASP A 318 -6.77 2.59 9.82
C ASP A 318 -7.25 1.64 10.93
N GLY A 319 -6.49 1.50 12.02
CA GLY A 319 -6.93 0.94 13.30
C GLY A 319 -7.97 1.78 14.03
N ARG A 320 -8.69 2.63 13.29
CA ARG A 320 -10.12 2.80 13.53
C ARG A 320 -10.82 1.49 13.82
N TYR A 321 -10.38 0.29 13.43
CA TYR A 321 -11.05 -0.97 13.81
C TYR A 321 -11.57 -1.10 15.26
N LEU A 322 -10.78 -0.72 16.28
CA LEU A 322 -11.26 -0.75 17.68
C LEU A 322 -12.37 0.26 17.94
N TRP A 323 -12.32 1.42 17.27
CA TRP A 323 -13.28 2.51 17.39
C TRP A 323 -14.36 2.52 16.30
N ALA A 324 -14.19 1.73 15.25
CA ALA A 324 -15.01 1.69 14.05
C ALA A 324 -16.34 1.08 14.44
N PHE A 325 -16.31 0.09 15.33
CA PHE A 325 -17.48 -0.40 16.05
C PHE A 325 -18.29 0.70 16.74
N PHE A 326 -17.74 1.87 17.05
CA PHE A 326 -18.50 3.01 17.58
C PHE A 326 -18.93 4.03 16.52
N ARG A 327 -18.53 3.87 15.25
CA ARG A 327 -18.89 4.76 14.15
C ARG A 327 -20.06 4.19 13.34
N GLU A 328 -20.95 5.08 12.89
CA GLU A 328 -22.11 4.72 12.08
C GLU A 328 -21.78 3.98 10.76
N PRO A 329 -20.75 4.38 9.97
CA PRO A 329 -20.41 3.69 8.72
C PRO A 329 -20.06 2.21 8.88
N PHE A 330 -19.41 1.84 10.00
CA PHE A 330 -19.08 0.45 10.30
C PHE A 330 -20.33 -0.41 10.41
N TRP A 331 -21.34 0.07 11.15
CA TRP A 331 -22.58 -0.66 11.35
C TRP A 331 -23.43 -0.72 10.08
N ARG A 332 -23.44 0.37 9.31
CA ARG A 332 -24.09 0.38 7.98
C ARG A 332 -23.47 -0.65 7.04
N PHE A 333 -22.14 -0.81 7.05
CA PHE A 333 -21.48 -1.91 6.36
C PHE A 333 -21.84 -3.27 6.96
N TRP A 334 -21.62 -3.46 8.26
CA TRP A 334 -21.73 -4.76 8.92
C TRP A 334 -23.12 -5.40 8.75
N TRP A 335 -24.18 -4.59 8.81
CA TRP A 335 -25.55 -5.08 8.65
C TRP A 335 -25.98 -5.31 7.19
N ASN A 336 -25.39 -4.60 6.22
CA ASN A 336 -25.86 -4.61 4.82
C ASN A 336 -24.92 -5.30 3.83
N ALA A 337 -23.63 -5.43 4.14
CA ALA A 337 -22.64 -5.96 3.21
C ALA A 337 -22.82 -7.46 2.94
N PRO A 338 -22.43 -7.91 1.73
CA PRO A 338 -22.30 -9.33 1.44
C PRO A 338 -21.43 -10.04 2.48
N ARG A 339 -21.78 -11.27 2.83
CA ARG A 339 -21.02 -12.08 3.81
C ARG A 339 -19.55 -12.19 3.41
N GLU A 340 -19.31 -12.33 2.12
CA GLU A 340 -17.98 -12.48 1.56
C GLU A 340 -17.11 -11.23 1.77
N ASP A 341 -17.68 -10.02 1.65
CA ASP A 341 -16.97 -8.78 1.93
C ASP A 341 -16.62 -8.65 3.41
N ILE A 342 -17.53 -9.05 4.30
CA ILE A 342 -17.26 -9.08 5.74
C ILE A 342 -16.11 -10.04 6.05
N PHE A 343 -16.11 -11.25 5.48
CA PHE A 343 -15.02 -12.20 5.69
C PHE A 343 -13.70 -11.74 5.07
N PHE A 344 -13.75 -11.12 3.89
CA PHE A 344 -12.59 -10.49 3.27
C PHE A 344 -11.99 -9.42 4.18
N MET A 345 -12.84 -8.54 4.74
CA MET A 345 -12.43 -7.48 5.66
C MET A 345 -11.88 -7.99 6.99
N LEU A 346 -12.51 -9.01 7.59
CA LEU A 346 -11.99 -9.68 8.79
C LEU A 346 -10.65 -10.37 8.50
N GLY A 347 -10.48 -10.86 7.28
CA GLY A 347 -9.24 -11.44 6.80
C GLY A 347 -8.14 -10.41 6.51
N ALA A 348 -8.49 -9.15 6.23
CA ALA A 348 -7.56 -8.09 5.84
C ALA A 348 -6.60 -7.67 6.97
N ALA A 349 -7.04 -7.70 8.23
CA ALA A 349 -6.23 -7.81 9.45
C ALA A 349 -4.74 -7.35 9.33
N GLY A 350 -4.47 -6.06 9.51
CA GLY A 350 -3.15 -5.42 9.31
C GLY A 350 -3.19 -4.35 8.21
N SER A 351 -2.05 -3.74 7.86
CA SER A 351 -1.94 -2.73 6.79
C SER A 351 -2.00 -3.31 5.38
N ARG A 352 -2.93 -4.23 5.12
CA ARG A 352 -3.10 -4.83 3.79
C ARG A 352 -3.89 -3.92 2.87
N LYS A 353 -3.19 -3.03 2.18
CA LYS A 353 -3.80 -2.06 1.25
C LYS A 353 -3.11 -2.00 -0.10
N SER A 354 -1.88 -2.53 -0.18
CA SER A 354 -1.10 -2.48 -1.40
C SER A 354 -1.59 -3.50 -2.42
N VAL A 355 -1.76 -3.07 -3.65
CA VAL A 355 -2.31 -3.85 -4.76
C VAL A 355 -1.40 -3.77 -5.98
N SER A 356 -1.18 -4.90 -6.65
CA SER A 356 -0.53 -4.94 -7.97
C SER A 356 -1.53 -5.30 -9.05
N ILE A 357 -1.32 -4.69 -10.21
CA ILE A 357 -2.01 -5.00 -11.45
C ILE A 357 -0.99 -5.21 -12.57
N GLU A 358 -1.39 -5.91 -13.62
CA GLU A 358 -0.64 -6.00 -14.87
C GLU A 358 -1.49 -5.51 -16.03
N ILE A 359 -0.86 -4.73 -16.91
CA ILE A 359 -1.45 -4.30 -18.16
C ILE A 359 -1.40 -5.48 -19.15
N THR A 360 -2.55 -5.97 -19.57
CA THR A 360 -2.69 -7.08 -20.53
C THR A 360 -2.96 -6.59 -21.95
N GLY A 361 -3.39 -5.33 -22.11
CA GLY A 361 -3.66 -4.70 -23.40
C GLY A 361 -3.65 -3.18 -23.29
N LEU A 362 -3.12 -2.53 -24.33
CA LEU A 362 -2.88 -1.07 -24.31
C LEU A 362 -4.07 -0.23 -24.79
N GLY A 363 -5.15 -0.85 -25.28
CA GLY A 363 -6.31 -0.11 -25.78
C GLY A 363 -5.93 0.99 -26.77
N LYS A 364 -6.30 2.23 -26.46
CA LYS A 364 -5.99 3.44 -27.23
C LYS A 364 -4.51 3.88 -27.18
N LEU A 365 -3.72 3.36 -26.24
CA LEU A 365 -2.28 3.58 -26.18
C LEU A 365 -1.51 2.64 -27.11
N ALA A 366 -2.16 1.64 -27.71
CA ALA A 366 -1.51 0.80 -28.69
C ALA A 366 -1.00 1.67 -29.86
N PRO A 367 0.22 1.42 -30.37
CA PRO A 367 0.71 2.11 -31.55
C PRO A 367 -0.31 1.98 -32.69
N LEU A 368 -0.65 3.10 -33.33
CA LEU A 368 -1.51 3.10 -34.52
C LEU A 368 -0.86 2.16 -35.55
N ARG A 369 -1.54 1.05 -35.83
CA ARG A 369 -1.10 0.05 -36.81
C ARG A 369 -1.16 0.57 -38.24
#